data_AF-A0AAW4YD87-F1
#
_entry.id   AF-A0AAW4YD87-F1
#
_cell.length_a   1.000
_cell.length_b   1.000
_cell.length_c   1.000
_cell.angle_alpha   90.00
_cell.angle_beta   90.00
_cell.angle_gamma   90.00
#
_symmetry.space_group_name_H-M   'P 1'
#
loop_
_entity.id
_entity.type
_entity.pdbx_description
1 polymer ?
#
loop_
_entity_poly.entity_id
_entity_poly.type
_entity_poly.pdbx_seq_one_letter_code
_entity_poly.pdbx_strand_id
1 'polypeptide(L)'
;NQAVFFTRQLWNMLVLARVITIGAYNRNESRGAHYKPEFPERNDEEWLKTTMASFQGAFEKPQFTYDDVDVSLIPPRKRDYTSKSKGGKK
;
A
#
# COMPACT_ATOMS: atom_id res chain seq x y z
N ASN A 1 -31.20 -16.35 5.14
CA ASN A 1 -30.73 -16.18 3.75
C ASN A 1 -29.31 -15.59 3.79
N GLN A 2 -28.28 -16.36 3.45
CA GLN A 2 -26.87 -15.96 3.56
C GLN A 2 -26.44 -14.90 2.53
N ALA A 3 -27.11 -14.84 1.36
CA ALA A 3 -26.75 -13.92 0.28
C ALA A 3 -26.95 -12.44 0.65
N VAL A 4 -27.90 -12.14 1.56
CA VAL A 4 -28.26 -10.78 1.96
C VAL A 4 -27.06 -10.01 2.54
N PHE A 5 -26.19 -10.68 3.31
CA PHE A 5 -25.02 -10.03 3.89
C PHE A 5 -24.01 -9.60 2.82
N PHE A 6 -23.74 -10.47 1.85
CA PHE A 6 -22.83 -10.16 0.75
C PHE A 6 -23.34 -9.02 -0.12
N THR A 7 -24.63 -9.05 -0.50
CA THR A 7 -25.23 -8.00 -1.32
C THR A 7 -25.19 -6.64 -0.62
N ARG A 8 -25.40 -6.58 0.71
CA ARG A 8 -25.29 -5.33 1.49
C ARG A 8 -23.87 -4.79 1.56
N GLN A 9 -22.85 -5.65 1.54
CA GLN A 9 -21.45 -5.24 1.62
C GLN A 9 -20.81 -4.93 0.26
N LEU A 10 -21.46 -5.30 -0.85
CA LEU A 10 -20.94 -5.13 -2.20
C LEU A 10 -20.47 -3.70 -2.47
N TRP A 11 -21.25 -2.70 -2.08
CA TRP A 11 -20.88 -1.30 -2.26
C TRP A 11 -19.58 -0.92 -1.52
N ASN A 12 -19.46 -1.34 -0.26
CA ASN A 12 -18.27 -1.06 0.55
C ASN A 12 -17.02 -1.70 -0.05
N MET A 13 -17.15 -2.91 -0.59
CA MET A 13 -16.07 -3.59 -1.30
C MET A 13 -15.62 -2.82 -2.54
N LEU A 14 -16.56 -2.25 -3.31
CA LEU A 14 -16.25 -1.43 -4.48
C LEU A 14 -15.54 -0.12 -4.11
N VAL A 15 -15.94 0.53 -3.00
CA VAL A 15 -15.26 1.72 -2.48
C VAL A 15 -13.81 1.39 -2.11
N LEU A 16 -13.57 0.30 -1.40
CA LEU A 16 -12.21 -0.15 -1.05
C LEU A 16 -11.39 -0.55 -2.27
N ALA A 17 -11.98 -1.26 -3.23
CA ALA A 17 -11.31 -1.63 -4.49
C ALA A 17 -10.84 -0.39 -5.27
N ARG A 18 -11.63 0.69 -5.26
CA ARG A 18 -11.25 1.97 -5.86
C ARG A 18 -10.06 2.62 -5.13
N VAL A 19 -10.04 2.58 -3.80
CA VAL A 19 -8.90 3.08 -3.01
C VAL A 19 -7.63 2.30 -3.33
N ILE A 20 -7.70 0.96 -3.37
CA ILE A 20 -6.55 0.10 -3.66
C ILE A 20 -6.00 0.37 -5.06
N THR A 21 -6.86 0.39 -6.07
CA THR A 21 -6.43 0.53 -7.48
C THR A 21 -5.87 1.92 -7.77
N ILE A 22 -6.50 2.99 -7.30
CA ILE A 22 -5.99 4.36 -7.49
C ILE A 22 -4.72 4.59 -6.64
N GLY A 23 -4.68 4.05 -5.42
CA GLY A 23 -3.49 4.13 -4.56
C GLY A 23 -2.28 3.43 -5.21
N ALA A 24 -2.48 2.25 -5.78
CA ALA A 24 -1.47 1.51 -6.53
C ALA A 24 -1.05 2.24 -7.81
N TYR A 25 -2.02 2.86 -8.52
CA TYR A 25 -1.75 3.66 -9.70
C TYR A 25 -0.87 4.87 -9.39
N ASN A 26 -1.17 5.61 -8.32
CA ASN A 26 -0.42 6.82 -7.94
C ASN A 26 0.96 6.52 -7.35
N ARG A 27 1.18 5.34 -6.75
CA ARG A 27 2.45 4.97 -6.10
C ARG A 27 3.46 4.41 -7.09
N ASN A 28 4.36 5.26 -7.57
CA ASN A 28 5.39 4.95 -8.57
C ASN A 28 6.68 4.38 -7.96
N GLU A 29 6.56 3.23 -7.30
CA GLU A 29 7.69 2.41 -6.84
C GLU A 29 7.24 0.95 -6.69
N SER A 30 8.17 0.05 -6.34
CA SER A 30 7.86 -1.30 -5.87
C SER A 30 8.36 -1.50 -4.44
N ARG A 31 7.46 -1.88 -3.53
CA ARG A 31 7.75 -2.04 -2.09
C ARG A 31 6.90 -3.14 -1.47
N GLY A 32 7.56 -4.17 -0.95
CA GLY A 32 6.88 -5.28 -0.28
C GLY A 32 6.01 -6.07 -1.28
N ALA A 33 4.71 -6.09 -1.06
CA ALA A 33 3.75 -6.78 -1.93
C ALA A 33 3.28 -5.92 -3.12
N HIS A 34 3.52 -4.61 -3.09
CA HIS A 34 3.20 -3.72 -4.21
C HIS A 34 4.34 -3.78 -5.23
N TYR A 35 4.06 -4.32 -6.42
CA TYR A 35 4.99 -4.39 -7.53
C TYR A 35 4.40 -3.71 -8.76
N LYS A 36 5.17 -2.81 -9.35
CA LYS A 36 4.78 -2.03 -10.53
C LYS A 36 5.88 -2.18 -11.59
N PRO A 37 5.66 -2.91 -12.69
CA PRO A 37 6.72 -3.25 -13.65
C PRO A 37 7.48 -2.05 -14.23
N GLU A 38 6.80 -0.92 -14.42
CA GLU A 38 7.39 0.33 -14.87
C GLU A 38 8.23 1.05 -13.81
N PHE A 39 8.09 0.69 -12.53
CA PHE A 39 8.88 1.16 -11.38
C PHE A 39 9.31 -0.02 -10.50
N PRO A 40 10.20 -0.90 -10.98
CA PRO A 40 10.47 -2.21 -10.35
C PRO A 40 11.28 -2.12 -9.05
N GLU A 41 11.95 -0.99 -8.82
CA GLU A 41 12.81 -0.78 -7.65
C GLU A 41 12.06 -0.04 -6.53
N ARG A 42 12.56 -0.22 -5.30
CA ARG A 42 12.13 0.58 -4.14
C ARG A 42 12.72 1.99 -4.25
N ASN A 43 11.90 3.01 -4.02
CA ASN A 43 12.33 4.41 -4.05
C ASN A 43 12.12 5.05 -2.68
N ASP A 44 13.16 5.09 -1.84
CA ASP A 44 13.07 5.70 -0.51
C ASP A 44 13.15 7.23 -0.54
N GLU A 45 13.72 7.83 -1.59
CA GLU A 45 13.82 9.29 -1.71
C GLU A 45 12.44 9.93 -1.90
N GLU A 46 11.63 9.36 -2.79
CA GLU A 46 10.32 9.91 -3.10
C GLU A 46 9.18 9.21 -2.38
N TRP A 47 9.31 7.94 -1.94
CA TRP A 47 8.19 7.12 -1.50
C TRP A 47 8.35 6.48 -0.10
N LEU A 48 9.26 6.98 0.72
CA LEU A 48 9.34 6.64 2.15
C LEU A 48 8.21 7.32 2.97
N LYS A 49 6.97 7.09 2.53
CA LYS A 49 5.74 7.66 3.08
C LYS A 49 4.60 6.65 3.01
N THR A 50 3.64 6.81 3.89
CA THR A 50 2.41 6.03 3.96
C THR A 50 1.34 6.69 3.09
N THR A 51 0.71 5.90 2.21
CA THR A 51 -0.45 6.37 1.44
C THR A 51 -1.68 6.39 2.34
N MET A 52 -2.24 7.57 2.57
CA MET A 52 -3.47 7.77 3.37
C MET A 52 -4.62 8.07 2.42
N ALA A 53 -5.78 7.45 2.65
CA ALA A 53 -6.97 7.64 1.83
C ALA A 53 -8.16 8.05 2.69
N SER A 54 -8.81 9.15 2.32
CA SER A 54 -10.02 9.65 2.98
C SER A 54 -11.23 9.48 2.07
N PHE A 55 -12.33 8.99 2.66
CA PHE A 55 -13.60 8.84 1.96
C PHE A 55 -14.30 10.19 1.83
N GLN A 56 -14.53 10.64 0.60
CA GLN A 56 -15.15 11.94 0.29
C GLN A 56 -16.65 11.84 -0.06
N GLY A 57 -17.18 10.63 -0.17
CA GLY A 57 -18.56 10.39 -0.59
C GLY A 57 -18.67 9.21 -1.55
N ALA A 58 -19.89 8.71 -1.74
CA ALA A 58 -20.15 7.49 -2.47
C ALA A 58 -19.76 7.59 -3.97
N PHE A 59 -19.94 8.77 -4.57
CA PHE A 59 -19.68 8.99 -6.00
C PHE A 59 -18.36 9.68 -6.27
N GLU A 60 -17.70 10.19 -5.22
CA GLU A 60 -16.44 10.91 -5.34
C GLU A 60 -15.24 9.96 -5.41
N LYS A 61 -14.12 10.49 -5.93
CA LYS A 61 -12.83 9.79 -5.85
C LYS A 61 -12.30 9.91 -4.42
N PRO A 62 -11.61 8.88 -3.89
CA PRO A 62 -10.93 9.00 -2.61
C PRO A 62 -9.87 10.10 -2.69
N GLN A 63 -9.77 10.90 -1.63
CA GLN A 63 -8.69 11.88 -1.50
C GLN A 63 -7.46 11.17 -0.94
N PHE A 64 -6.33 11.31 -1.61
CA PHE A 64 -5.07 10.77 -1.14
C PHE A 64 -4.22 11.87 -0.52
N THR A 65 -3.70 11.57 0.66
CA THR A 65 -2.61 12.31 1.29
C THR A 65 -1.50 11.33 1.61
N TYR A 66 -0.33 11.86 1.96
CA TYR A 66 0.81 11.03 2.32
C TYR A 66 1.42 11.54 3.61
N ASP A 67 1.86 10.59 4.43
CA ASP A 67 2.47 10.87 5.73
C ASP A 67 3.86 10.23 5.78
N ASP A 68 4.86 10.99 6.20
CA ASP A 68 6.25 10.53 6.17
C ASP A 68 6.49 9.46 7.25
N VAL A 69 7.36 8.51 6.93
CA VAL A 69 7.72 7.45 7.89
C VAL A 69 8.85 7.95 8.78
N ASP A 70 8.64 7.93 10.10
CA ASP A 70 9.71 8.21 11.06
C ASP A 70 10.80 7.12 10.99
N VAL A 71 12.02 7.56 10.68
CA VAL A 71 13.23 6.72 10.57
C VAL A 71 14.29 7.07 11.61
N SER A 72 13.94 7.87 12.62
CA SER A 72 14.86 8.33 13.66
C SER A 72 15.57 7.19 14.40
N LEU A 73 14.87 6.07 14.64
CA LEU A 73 15.40 4.92 15.38
C LEU A 73 16.15 3.91 14.50
N ILE A 74 15.69 3.69 13.27
CA ILE A 74 16.22 2.65 12.38
C ILE A 74 16.25 3.15 10.94
N PRO A 75 17.44 3.26 10.31
CA PRO A 75 17.54 3.69 8.92
C PRO A 75 16.98 2.61 7.97
N PRO A 76 16.36 3.01 6.84
CA PRO A 76 15.90 2.09 5.81
C PRO A 76 17.05 1.27 5.24
N ARG A 77 16.83 -0.04 5.08
CA ARG A 77 17.76 -0.98 4.41
C ARG A 77 17.03 -1.84 3.41
N LYS A 78 17.69 -2.24 2.31
CA LYS A 78 17.09 -3.13 1.31
C LYS A 78 16.68 -4.45 1.99
N ARG A 79 15.44 -4.89 1.74
CA ARG A 79 14.97 -6.23 2.16
C ARG A 79 15.25 -7.18 1.01
N ASP A 80 16.06 -8.19 1.25
CA ASP A 80 16.34 -9.26 0.30
C ASP A 80 15.87 -10.59 0.90
N TYR A 81 15.04 -11.31 0.14
CA TYR A 81 14.49 -12.61 0.50
C TYR A 81 15.05 -13.75 -0.35
N THR A 82 15.96 -13.46 -1.29
CA THR A 82 16.56 -14.46 -2.20
C THR A 82 17.54 -15.38 -1.47
N SER A 83 18.08 -14.94 -0.34
CA SER A 83 19.01 -15.72 0.48
C SER A 83 18.38 -16.15 1.81
N LYS A 84 18.65 -17.38 2.24
CA LYS A 84 18.37 -17.80 3.63
C LYS A 84 19.29 -17.00 4.55
N SER A 85 18.71 -16.17 5.42
CA SER A 85 19.48 -15.54 6.49
C SER A 85 20.10 -16.65 7.36
N LYS A 86 21.42 -16.63 7.54
CA LYS A 86 22.05 -17.41 8.60
C LYS A 86 21.58 -16.78 9.89
N GLY A 87 20.59 -17.40 10.54
CA GLY A 87 20.05 -16.94 11.82
C GLY A 87 21.19 -16.52 12.75
N GLY A 88 21.06 -15.34 13.34
CA GLY A 88 22.09 -14.76 14.21
C GLY A 88 22.53 -15.80 15.23
N LYS A 89 23.82 -16.10 15.26
CA LYS A 89 24.41 -16.81 16.40
C LYS A 89 24.13 -15.93 17.62
N LYS A 90 23.38 -16.48 18.57
CA LYS A 90 23.39 -15.97 19.95
C LYS A 90 24.82 -15.97 20.47
#